data_AF-A0A0A6YXZ3-F1
#
_entry.id   AF-A0A0A6YXZ3-F1
#
_cell.length_a   1.000
_cell.length_b   1.000
_cell.length_c   1.000
_cell.angle_alpha   90.00
_cell.angle_beta   90.00
_cell.angle_gamma   90.00
#
_symmetry.space_group_name_H-M   'P 1'
#
loop_
_entity.id
_entity.type
_entity.pdbx_description
1 polymer ?
#
loop_
_entity_poly.entity_id
_entity_poly.type
_entity_poly.pdbx_seq_one_letter_code
_entity_poly.pdbx_strand_id
1 'polypeptide(L)'
;MRAGLGPIITLALVLEVAWAGELKPTAPPIFTGRPFVVAWNVPTQECAPRHKVPLDLRAFDVKATPNEGFFNQNITTFYYD
;
A
#
# COMPACT_ATOMS: atom_id res chain seq x y z
N MET A 1 46.85 24.12 22.57
CA MET A 1 46.37 22.80 22.15
C MET A 1 44.94 22.95 21.64
N ARG A 2 44.70 22.92 20.33
CA ARG A 2 43.33 22.93 19.78
C ARG A 2 42.78 21.52 19.93
N ALA A 3 41.84 21.30 20.85
CA ALA A 3 41.04 20.08 20.84
C ALA A 3 40.30 20.05 19.50
N GLY A 4 40.55 19.04 18.66
CA GLY A 4 39.90 18.92 17.37
C GLY A 4 38.40 18.71 17.56
N LEU A 5 37.56 19.34 16.75
CA LEU A 5 36.10 19.16 16.78
C LEU A 5 35.62 17.77 16.34
N GLY A 6 36.52 16.94 15.78
CA GLY A 6 36.22 15.59 15.28
C GLY A 6 35.44 14.68 16.24
N PRO A 7 35.83 14.51 17.51
CA PRO A 7 35.14 13.64 18.47
C PRO A 7 33.73 14.15 18.82
N ILE A 8 33.53 15.47 18.78
CA ILE A 8 32.24 16.10 19.07
C ILE A 8 31.28 15.84 17.90
N ILE A 9 31.79 15.97 16.68
CA ILE A 9 31.01 15.71 15.45
C ILE A 9 30.60 14.24 15.37
N THR A 10 31.52 13.30 15.65
CA THR A 10 31.18 11.88 15.66
C THR A 10 30.17 11.52 16.76
N LEU A 11 30.31 12.08 17.96
CA LEU A 11 29.36 11.84 19.04
C LEU A 11 27.97 12.38 18.71
N ALA A 12 27.88 13.58 18.12
CA ALA A 12 26.62 14.17 17.69
C ALA A 12 25.92 13.31 16.61
N LEU A 13 26.68 12.82 15.62
CA LEU A 13 26.13 11.93 14.57
C LEU A 13 25.62 10.60 15.14
N VAL A 14 26.35 10.00 16.08
CA VAL A 14 25.91 8.75 16.73
C VAL A 14 24.65 8.98 17.56
N LEU A 15 24.56 10.13 18.24
CA LEU A 15 23.37 10.50 18.99
C LEU A 15 22.17 10.65 18.03
N GLU A 16 22.29 11.45 16.96
CA GLU A 16 21.20 11.61 15.97
C GLU A 16 20.72 10.26 15.38
N VAL A 17 21.63 9.33 15.07
CA VAL A 17 21.27 7.99 14.57
C VAL A 17 20.60 7.14 15.65
N ALA A 18 21.00 7.26 16.91
CA ALA A 18 20.37 6.55 18.03
C ALA A 18 18.99 7.11 18.39
N TRP A 19 18.74 8.39 18.10
CA TRP A 19 17.44 9.05 18.27
C TRP A 19 16.54 8.97 17.03
N ALA A 20 17.05 8.45 15.91
CA ALA A 20 16.23 8.13 14.77
C ALA A 20 15.19 7.09 15.20
N GLY A 21 13.93 7.53 15.32
CA GLY A 21 12.84 6.68 15.76
C GLY A 21 12.74 5.45 14.86
N GLU A 22 12.60 4.28 15.50
CA GLU A 22 12.37 3.01 14.82
C GLU A 22 11.20 3.17 13.83
N LEU A 23 11.42 2.81 12.56
CA LEU A 23 10.33 2.78 11.58
C LEU A 23 9.26 1.83 12.12
N LYS A 24 8.00 2.27 12.06
CA LYS A 24 6.89 1.43 12.49
C LYS A 24 6.93 0.12 11.68
N PRO A 25 6.97 -1.06 12.33
CA PRO A 25 7.00 -2.33 11.61
C PRO A 25 5.85 -2.40 10.60
N THR A 26 6.16 -2.80 9.37
CA THR A 26 5.18 -2.96 8.29
C THR A 26 5.45 -4.25 7.53
N ALA A 27 4.40 -4.86 7.00
CA ALA A 27 4.54 -6.00 6.10
C ALA A 27 5.21 -5.57 4.78
N PRO A 28 5.95 -6.46 4.11
CA PRO A 28 6.47 -6.16 2.77
C PRO A 28 5.31 -5.88 1.80
N PRO A 29 5.53 -5.06 0.76
CA PRO A 29 4.52 -4.78 -0.25
C PRO A 29 3.97 -6.07 -0.88
N ILE A 30 2.64 -6.14 -1.02
CA ILE A 30 1.95 -7.28 -1.65
C ILE A 30 2.38 -7.41 -3.12
N PHE A 31 2.60 -6.29 -3.81
CA PHE A 31 3.13 -6.26 -5.17
C PHE A 31 4.51 -5.59 -5.19
N THR A 32 5.47 -6.21 -5.87
CA THR A 32 6.81 -5.66 -6.06
C THR A 32 6.74 -4.27 -6.68
N GLY A 33 7.43 -3.31 -6.06
CA GLY A 33 7.49 -1.92 -6.55
C GLY A 33 6.22 -1.10 -6.31
N ARG A 34 5.21 -1.61 -5.58
CA ARG A 34 3.99 -0.87 -5.24
C ARG A 34 3.82 -0.75 -3.72
N PRO A 35 4.36 0.31 -3.09
CA PRO A 35 4.22 0.51 -1.64
C PRO A 35 2.80 0.89 -1.22
N PHE A 36 1.98 1.35 -2.17
CA PHE A 36 0.56 1.66 -1.98
C PHE A 36 -0.25 0.94 -3.07
N VAL A 37 -1.39 0.36 -2.68
CA VAL A 37 -2.24 -0.43 -3.57
C VAL A 37 -3.64 0.18 -3.56
N VAL A 38 -4.18 0.45 -4.75
CA VAL A 38 -5.55 0.89 -4.96
C VAL A 38 -6.35 -0.26 -5.57
N ALA A 39 -7.39 -0.67 -4.86
CA ALA A 39 -8.27 -1.74 -5.29
C ALA A 39 -9.65 -1.21 -5.72
N TRP A 40 -10.14 -1.72 -6.84
CA TRP A 40 -11.52 -1.54 -7.28
C TRP A 40 -12.35 -2.76 -6.89
N ASN A 41 -13.13 -2.65 -5.80
CA ASN A 41 -14.06 -3.68 -5.33
C ASN A 41 -15.50 -3.13 -5.33
N VAL A 42 -16.02 -2.82 -6.51
CA VAL A 42 -17.32 -2.16 -6.72
C VAL A 42 -18.14 -3.01 -7.70
N PRO A 43 -19.48 -3.15 -7.55
CA PRO A 43 -20.28 -4.06 -8.36
C PRO A 43 -20.58 -3.52 -9.78
N THR A 44 -19.53 -3.15 -10.52
CA THR A 44 -19.66 -2.49 -11.83
C THR A 44 -19.61 -3.43 -13.04
N GLN A 45 -19.53 -4.75 -12.82
CA GLN A 45 -19.51 -5.75 -13.89
C GLN A 45 -20.72 -5.62 -14.84
N GLU A 46 -21.88 -5.26 -14.29
CA GLU A 46 -23.13 -5.13 -15.04
C GLU A 46 -23.24 -3.79 -15.81
N CYS A 47 -22.38 -2.81 -15.55
CA CYS A 47 -22.46 -1.50 -16.20
C CYS A 47 -22.31 -1.58 -17.72
N ALA A 48 -21.36 -2.39 -18.20
CA ALA A 48 -21.14 -2.57 -19.63
C ALA A 48 -22.29 -3.31 -20.34
N PRO A 49 -22.67 -4.55 -19.94
CA PRO A 49 -23.72 -5.29 -20.63
C PRO A 49 -25.12 -4.72 -20.44
N ARG A 50 -25.46 -4.18 -19.26
CA ARG A 50 -26.81 -3.71 -18.94
C ARG A 50 -27.05 -2.26 -19.31
N HIS A 51 -26.05 -1.40 -19.11
CA HIS A 51 -26.19 0.05 -19.24
C HIS A 51 -25.38 0.64 -20.39
N LYS A 52 -24.57 -0.16 -21.10
CA LYS A 52 -23.68 0.30 -22.18
C LYS A 52 -22.66 1.35 -21.69
N VAL A 53 -22.27 1.26 -20.40
CA VAL A 53 -21.27 2.13 -19.78
C VAL A 53 -20.04 1.29 -19.44
N PRO A 54 -19.06 1.19 -20.36
CA PRO A 54 -17.78 0.54 -20.04
C PRO A 54 -16.95 1.45 -19.13
N LEU A 55 -16.32 0.88 -18.11
CA LEU A 55 -15.41 1.60 -17.20
C LEU A 55 -13.96 1.20 -17.49
N ASP A 56 -13.08 2.20 -17.60
CA ASP A 56 -11.64 1.97 -17.69
C ASP A 56 -11.05 1.81 -16.28
N LEU A 57 -10.73 0.57 -15.92
CA LEU A 57 -10.21 0.22 -14.59
C LEU A 57 -8.68 0.02 -14.58
N ARG A 58 -7.95 0.50 -15.60
CA ARG A 58 -6.49 0.32 -15.69
C ARG A 58 -5.69 1.10 -14.64
N ALA A 59 -6.27 2.12 -14.03
CA ALA A 59 -5.64 2.88 -12.96
C ALA A 59 -5.54 2.11 -11.63
N PHE A 60 -6.31 1.02 -11.48
CA PHE A 60 -6.36 0.23 -10.25
C PHE A 60 -5.37 -0.94 -10.31
N ASP A 61 -4.69 -1.17 -9.19
CA ASP A 61 -3.74 -2.28 -9.04
C ASP A 61 -4.46 -3.63 -8.97
N VAL A 62 -5.67 -3.62 -8.39
CA VAL A 62 -6.50 -4.79 -8.16
C VAL A 62 -7.92 -4.54 -8.62
N LYS A 63 -8.52 -5.51 -9.29
CA LYS A 63 -9.92 -5.49 -9.75
C LYS A 63 -10.63 -6.70 -9.16
N ALA A 64 -11.72 -6.46 -8.44
CA ALA A 64 -12.59 -7.46 -7.85
C ALA A 64 -14.05 -6.98 -7.92
N THR A 65 -15.00 -7.88 -7.66
CA THR A 65 -16.42 -7.54 -7.54
C THR A 65 -16.95 -8.05 -6.20
N PRO A 66 -17.76 -7.26 -5.48
CA PRO A 66 -18.39 -7.71 -4.25
C PRO A 66 -19.64 -8.56 -4.51
N ASN A 67 -20.02 -8.76 -5.78
CA ASN A 67 -21.19 -9.57 -6.13
C ASN A 67 -21.04 -11.01 -5.62
N GLU A 68 -22.03 -11.47 -4.87
CA GLU A 68 -22.11 -12.85 -4.41
C GLU A 68 -22.07 -13.83 -5.60
N GLY A 69 -21.40 -14.96 -5.40
CA GLY A 69 -21.17 -15.95 -6.46
C GLY A 69 -19.90 -15.71 -7.31
N PHE A 70 -19.22 -14.58 -7.14
CA PHE A 70 -17.87 -14.37 -7.67
C PHE A 70 -16.83 -14.72 -6.60
N PHE A 71 -16.18 -15.86 -6.76
CA PHE A 71 -15.12 -16.32 -5.86
C PHE A 71 -13.80 -16.48 -6.63
N ASN A 72 -12.69 -16.66 -5.91
CA ASN A 72 -11.33 -16.80 -6.47
C ASN A 72 -10.79 -15.52 -7.13
N GLN A 73 -11.14 -14.36 -6.57
CA GLN A 73 -10.65 -13.06 -7.00
C GLN A 73 -9.50 -12.57 -6.10
N ASN A 74 -8.78 -11.53 -6.53
CA ASN A 74 -7.70 -10.93 -5.74
C ASN A 74 -8.17 -10.36 -4.39
N ILE A 75 -9.45 -10.00 -4.28
CA ILE A 75 -10.09 -9.53 -3.05
C ILE A 75 -11.37 -10.32 -2.86
N THR A 76 -11.55 -10.86 -1.66
CA THR A 76 -12.77 -11.54 -1.24
C THR A 76 -13.37 -10.75 -0.08
N THR A 77 -14.65 -10.40 -0.19
CA THR A 77 -15.40 -9.76 0.89
C THR A 77 -16.34 -10.78 1.51
N PHE A 78 -16.31 -10.91 2.84
CA PHE A 78 -17.23 -11.73 3.60
C PHE A 78 -18.22 -10.79 4.29
N TYR A 79 -19.47 -10.77 3.82
CA TYR A 79 -20.56 -10.07 4.48
C TYR A 79 -21.08 -10.91 5.66
N TYR A 80 -21.62 -10.24 6.67
CA TYR A 80 -22.02 -10.88 7.93
C TYR A 80 -23.40 -11.53 7.87
N ASP A 81 -24.21 -11.21 6.86
CA ASP A 81 -25.60 -11.63 6.68
C ASP A 81 -25.91 -13.07 7.13
#